data_AF-A0AAE4JZ95-F1
#
_entry.id   AF-A0AAE4JZ95-F1
#
_cell.length_a   1.000
_cell.length_b   1.000
_cell.length_c   1.000
_cell.angle_alpha   90.00
_cell.angle_beta   90.00
_cell.angle_gamma   90.00
#
_symmetry.space_group_name_H-M   'P 1'
#
loop_
_entity.id
_entity.type
_entity.pdbx_description
1 polymer ?
#
loop_
_entity_poly.entity_id
_entity_poly.type
_entity_poly.pdbx_seq_one_letter_code
_entity_poly.pdbx_strand_id
1 'polypeptide(L)'
;MRDLAALEQNFQAKFEALNQVHLSDGEFSRLLDQIITSDVFTAARHLRERNSFERDDGTPLFYTLVNIRDWCKKSFEVVNQLRINTASSHHRYDVILLINGVPAVHIELKTLTISPRRAMQQIVDYKNDPGNGYTRTLLCFIQLFIVSNRSDTWYFANNNPRHFSFNADEQFLPLYQFAGQDNRKITHLDSFAETFLAKCTLGQMISRYMVLVAS
;
A
#
# COMPACT_ATOMS: atom_id res chain seq x y z
N MET A 1 13.06 11.00 -1.21
CA MET A 1 12.27 10.62 -0.02
C MET A 1 12.88 9.39 0.62
N ARG A 2 13.25 9.45 1.91
CA ARG A 2 13.99 8.37 2.60
C ARG A 2 13.50 8.10 4.03
N ASP A 3 12.65 8.95 4.58
CA ASP A 3 12.12 8.87 5.94
C ASP A 3 10.63 9.21 5.95
N LEU A 4 10.02 9.09 7.14
CA LEU A 4 8.59 9.33 7.36
C LEU A 4 8.19 10.79 7.13
N ALA A 5 8.99 11.75 7.58
CA ALA A 5 8.69 13.17 7.42
C ALA A 5 8.62 13.58 5.94
N ALA A 6 9.57 13.11 5.13
CA ALA A 6 9.55 13.34 3.69
C ALA A 6 8.34 12.65 3.01
N LEU A 7 7.88 11.50 3.53
CA LEU A 7 6.68 10.83 3.04
C LEU A 7 5.41 11.62 3.33
N GLU A 8 5.28 12.16 4.54
CA GLU A 8 4.14 12.98 4.94
C GLU A 8 4.10 14.31 4.18
N GLN A 9 5.25 14.99 4.01
CA GLN A 9 5.34 16.20 3.19
C GLN A 9 4.96 15.94 1.73
N ASN A 10 5.43 14.83 1.17
CA ASN A 10 5.06 14.45 -0.19
C ASN A 10 3.55 14.15 -0.28
N PHE A 11 3.00 13.43 0.69
CA PHE A 11 1.57 13.17 0.77
C PHE A 11 0.76 14.48 0.86
N GLN A 12 1.13 15.42 1.71
CA GLN A 12 0.48 16.73 1.83
C GLN A 12 0.42 17.44 0.47
N ALA A 13 1.57 17.59 -0.19
CA ALA A 13 1.64 18.27 -1.48
C ALA A 13 0.77 17.60 -2.56
N LYS A 14 0.72 16.26 -2.59
CA LYS A 14 -0.11 15.52 -3.55
C LYS A 14 -1.59 15.58 -3.19
N PHE A 15 -1.92 15.54 -1.91
CA PHE A 15 -3.28 15.66 -1.40
C PHE A 15 -3.88 17.03 -1.74
N GLU A 16 -3.13 18.11 -1.47
CA GLU A 16 -3.51 19.49 -1.75
C GLU A 16 -3.74 19.71 -3.25
N ALA A 17 -2.81 19.23 -4.09
CA ALA A 17 -2.95 19.31 -5.54
C ALA A 17 -4.15 18.51 -6.07
N LEU A 18 -4.41 17.32 -5.53
CA LEU A 18 -5.53 16.46 -5.93
C LEU A 18 -6.88 17.06 -5.58
N ASN A 19 -7.00 17.60 -4.36
CA ASN A 19 -8.26 18.10 -3.81
C ASN A 19 -8.45 19.61 -4.01
N GLN A 20 -7.46 20.30 -4.59
CA GLN A 20 -7.46 21.75 -4.83
C GLN A 20 -7.68 22.56 -3.55
N VAL A 21 -6.94 22.20 -2.51
CA VAL A 21 -7.00 22.83 -1.18
C VAL A 21 -5.60 23.14 -0.69
N HIS A 22 -5.52 24.00 0.33
CA HIS A 22 -4.32 24.20 1.10
C HIS A 22 -4.67 24.02 2.58
N LEU A 23 -3.93 23.16 3.27
CA LEU A 23 -4.20 22.80 4.66
C LEU A 23 -3.27 23.59 5.58
N SER A 24 -3.79 24.04 6.72
CA SER A 24 -2.94 24.46 7.83
C SER A 24 -2.19 23.25 8.42
N ASP A 25 -1.10 23.48 9.15
CA ASP A 25 -0.40 22.40 9.86
C ASP A 25 -1.34 21.65 10.84
N GLY A 26 -2.27 22.37 11.45
CA GLY A 26 -3.29 21.80 12.33
C GLY A 26 -4.32 20.94 11.58
N GLU A 27 -4.80 21.40 10.44
CA GLU A 27 -5.69 20.63 9.56
C GLU A 27 -5.00 19.37 9.03
N PHE A 28 -3.74 19.48 8.63
CA PHE A 28 -2.97 18.34 8.13
C PHE A 28 -2.71 17.30 9.22
N SER A 29 -2.36 17.72 10.44
CA SER A 29 -2.23 16.82 11.58
C SER A 29 -3.53 16.07 11.87
N ARG A 30 -4.67 16.79 11.92
CA ARG A 30 -5.99 16.16 12.16
C ARG A 30 -6.39 15.21 11.02
N LEU A 31 -6.05 15.55 9.78
CA LEU A 31 -6.25 14.66 8.64
C LEU A 31 -5.49 13.35 8.85
N LEU A 32 -4.19 13.40 9.20
CA LEU A 32 -3.39 12.21 9.48
C LEU A 32 -3.99 11.37 10.61
N ASP A 33 -4.36 12.00 11.73
CA ASP A 33 -4.98 11.32 12.87
C ASP A 33 -6.29 10.60 12.50
N GLN A 34 -7.06 11.18 11.58
CA GLN A 34 -8.33 10.60 11.12
C GLN A 34 -8.14 9.42 10.17
N ILE A 35 -7.17 9.52 9.23
CA ILE A 35 -7.03 8.54 8.14
C ILE A 35 -6.10 7.37 8.50
N ILE A 36 -5.16 7.58 9.42
CA ILE A 36 -4.23 6.54 9.87
C ILE A 36 -4.96 5.63 10.85
N THR A 37 -4.96 4.34 10.52
CA THR A 37 -5.61 3.32 11.33
C THR A 37 -4.83 2.01 11.28
N SER A 38 -4.91 1.23 12.36
CA SER A 38 -4.37 -0.14 12.39
C SER A 38 -5.27 -1.16 11.70
N ASP A 39 -6.52 -0.81 11.41
CA ASP A 39 -7.49 -1.70 10.76
C ASP A 39 -7.36 -1.65 9.23
N VAL A 40 -6.95 -2.80 8.66
CA VAL A 40 -6.65 -2.91 7.22
C VAL A 40 -7.88 -2.64 6.36
N PHE A 41 -9.06 -3.06 6.83
CA PHE A 41 -10.31 -2.88 6.09
C PHE A 41 -10.70 -1.40 6.05
N THR A 42 -10.64 -0.71 7.18
CA THR A 42 -10.90 0.72 7.33
C THR A 42 -9.95 1.55 6.46
N ALA A 43 -8.64 1.25 6.50
CA ALA A 43 -7.66 1.92 5.64
C ALA A 43 -7.97 1.70 4.15
N ALA A 44 -8.26 0.46 3.75
CA ALA A 44 -8.61 0.14 2.37
C ALA A 44 -9.92 0.81 1.91
N ARG A 45 -10.87 0.98 2.81
CA ARG A 45 -12.13 1.69 2.56
C ARG A 45 -11.90 3.19 2.39
N HIS A 46 -11.21 3.84 3.32
CA HIS A 46 -10.85 5.26 3.23
C HIS A 46 -10.09 5.60 1.95
N LEU A 47 -9.21 4.70 1.49
CA LEU A 47 -8.46 4.88 0.24
C LEU A 47 -9.36 5.07 -0.99
N ARG A 48 -10.52 4.39 -1.02
CA ARG A 48 -11.39 4.29 -2.20
C ARG A 48 -12.63 5.17 -2.11
N GLU A 49 -13.05 5.53 -0.90
CA GLU A 49 -14.23 6.35 -0.68
C GLU A 49 -13.95 7.85 -0.79
N ARG A 50 -15.05 8.62 -0.88
CA ARG A 50 -15.01 10.06 -0.65
C ARG A 50 -15.18 10.27 0.85
N ASN A 51 -14.21 10.93 1.46
CA ASN A 51 -14.17 11.18 2.90
C ASN A 51 -14.47 12.66 3.18
N SER A 52 -14.65 13.00 4.45
CA SER A 52 -14.80 14.38 4.89
C SER A 52 -14.17 14.62 6.25
N PHE A 53 -13.72 15.84 6.48
CA PHE A 53 -13.32 16.32 7.81
C PHE A 53 -13.65 17.80 7.98
N GLU A 54 -13.69 18.24 9.23
CA GLU A 54 -13.97 19.62 9.59
C GLU A 54 -12.68 20.46 9.60
N ARG A 55 -12.72 21.57 8.88
CA ARG A 55 -11.65 22.55 8.77
C ARG A 55 -11.55 23.43 10.02
N ASP A 56 -10.47 24.21 10.12
CA ASP A 56 -10.28 25.13 11.25
C ASP A 56 -11.41 26.18 11.37
N ASP A 57 -12.05 26.53 10.24
CA ASP A 57 -13.17 27.48 10.19
C ASP A 57 -14.55 26.83 10.41
N GLY A 58 -14.59 25.53 10.75
CA GLY A 58 -15.82 24.76 10.96
C GLY A 58 -16.50 24.29 9.67
N THR A 59 -15.95 24.59 8.48
CA THR A 59 -16.53 24.14 7.21
C THR A 59 -16.13 22.69 6.89
N PRO A 60 -17.00 21.90 6.24
CA PRO A 60 -16.65 20.54 5.82
C PRO A 60 -15.78 20.56 4.56
N LEU A 61 -14.64 19.87 4.60
CA LEU A 61 -13.83 19.54 3.43
C LEU A 61 -14.10 18.11 3.00
N PHE A 62 -14.69 17.93 1.81
CA PHE A 62 -14.82 16.62 1.17
C PHE A 62 -13.60 16.34 0.30
N TYR A 63 -12.97 15.18 0.52
CA TYR A 63 -11.73 14.83 -0.17
C TYR A 63 -11.71 13.38 -0.63
N THR A 64 -10.76 13.08 -1.51
CA THR A 64 -10.38 11.71 -1.86
C THR A 64 -8.88 11.53 -1.72
N LEU A 65 -8.45 10.33 -1.37
CA LEU A 65 -7.03 9.97 -1.31
C LEU A 65 -6.53 9.50 -2.69
N VAL A 66 -7.38 8.79 -3.43
CA VAL A 66 -7.06 8.24 -4.74
C VAL A 66 -8.27 8.38 -5.66
N ASN A 67 -8.08 8.97 -6.85
CA ASN A 67 -9.16 9.09 -7.83
C ASN A 67 -9.52 7.72 -8.45
N ILE A 68 -10.53 7.03 -7.91
CA ILE A 68 -10.95 5.71 -8.40
C ILE A 68 -11.59 5.73 -9.81
N ARG A 69 -12.00 6.90 -10.33
CA ARG A 69 -12.65 7.03 -11.65
C ARG A 69 -11.63 7.14 -12.78
N ASP A 70 -10.62 7.99 -12.63
CA ASP A 70 -9.55 8.21 -13.62
C ASP A 70 -8.24 7.55 -13.16
N TRP A 71 -8.23 6.22 -13.00
CA TRP A 71 -7.08 5.53 -12.41
C TRP A 71 -5.77 5.64 -13.21
N CYS A 72 -5.86 5.88 -14.52
CA CYS A 72 -4.70 6.10 -15.39
C CYS A 72 -4.07 7.48 -15.25
N LYS A 73 -4.79 8.51 -14.76
CA LYS A 73 -4.31 9.90 -14.70
C LYS A 73 -3.62 10.27 -13.38
N LYS A 74 -3.32 9.27 -12.54
CA LYS A 74 -2.76 9.47 -11.20
C LYS A 74 -1.26 9.78 -11.25
N SER A 75 -0.77 10.49 -10.23
CA SER A 75 0.66 10.57 -9.94
C SER A 75 1.11 9.22 -9.38
N PHE A 76 2.12 8.61 -10.02
CA PHE A 76 2.78 7.41 -9.51
C PHE A 76 4.21 7.76 -9.17
N GLU A 77 4.64 7.38 -7.97
CA GLU A 77 5.97 7.68 -7.47
C GLU A 77 6.61 6.41 -6.91
N VAL A 78 7.93 6.32 -7.02
CA VAL A 78 8.72 5.19 -6.54
C VAL A 78 9.60 5.65 -5.40
N VAL A 79 9.56 4.92 -4.29
CA VAL A 79 10.38 5.16 -3.11
C VAL A 79 11.26 3.95 -2.91
N ASN A 80 12.56 4.17 -2.80
CA ASN A 80 13.51 3.08 -2.58
C ASN A 80 14.12 3.20 -1.19
N GLN A 81 14.24 2.07 -0.49
CA GLN A 81 14.95 1.95 0.78
C GLN A 81 14.41 2.91 1.85
N LEU A 82 13.08 3.02 1.93
CA LEU A 82 12.41 3.83 2.94
C LEU A 82 12.76 3.28 4.32
N ARG A 83 13.22 4.16 5.22
CA ARG A 83 13.50 3.80 6.61
C ARG A 83 12.42 4.40 7.49
N ILE A 84 11.75 3.55 8.25
CA ILE A 84 10.85 4.01 9.31
C ILE A 84 11.51 3.64 10.62
N ASN A 85 11.98 4.68 11.30
CA ASN A 85 12.44 4.60 12.67
C ASN A 85 11.24 4.95 13.55
N THR A 86 10.51 3.95 14.04
CA THR A 86 9.65 4.20 15.20
C THR A 86 10.51 4.06 16.46
N ALA A 87 9.95 4.41 17.62
CA ALA A 87 10.68 4.33 18.90
C ALA A 87 11.26 2.93 19.21
N SER A 88 10.82 1.86 18.53
CA SER A 88 11.21 0.47 18.80
C SER A 88 11.63 -0.36 17.58
N SER A 89 11.56 0.14 16.34
CA SER A 89 11.88 -0.65 15.15
C SER A 89 12.73 0.09 14.11
N HIS A 90 13.59 -0.66 13.42
CA HIS A 90 14.41 -0.19 12.30
C HIS A 90 14.05 -0.98 11.04
N HIS A 91 12.91 -0.65 10.42
CA HIS A 91 12.49 -1.32 9.19
C HIS A 91 13.02 -0.58 7.96
N ARG A 92 13.52 -1.37 7.01
CA ARG A 92 13.91 -0.93 5.66
C ARG A 92 13.01 -1.60 4.65
N TYR A 93 12.27 -0.79 3.91
CA TYR A 93 11.41 -1.25 2.83
C TYR A 93 12.13 -1.07 1.50
N ASP A 94 12.26 -2.14 0.71
CA ASP A 94 13.08 -2.11 -0.51
C ASP A 94 12.51 -1.14 -1.54
N VAL A 95 11.26 -1.34 -1.95
CA VAL A 95 10.57 -0.46 -2.88
C VAL A 95 9.10 -0.27 -2.45
N ILE A 96 8.66 0.98 -2.37
CA ILE A 96 7.26 1.35 -2.17
C ILE A 96 6.77 2.11 -3.40
N LEU A 97 5.60 1.74 -3.92
CA LEU A 97 4.90 2.52 -4.94
C LEU A 97 3.84 3.38 -4.29
N LEU A 98 3.89 4.68 -4.59
CA LEU A 98 2.87 5.63 -4.16
C LEU A 98 1.90 5.92 -5.30
N ILE A 99 0.65 6.16 -4.92
CA ILE A 99 -0.41 6.63 -5.80
C ILE A 99 -0.92 7.93 -5.18
N ASN A 100 -0.70 9.07 -5.86
CA ASN A 100 -0.97 10.40 -5.34
C ASN A 100 -0.38 10.64 -3.94
N GLY A 101 0.89 10.28 -3.75
CA GLY A 101 1.57 10.39 -2.45
C GLY A 101 1.18 9.32 -1.42
N VAL A 102 0.16 8.49 -1.66
CA VAL A 102 -0.28 7.45 -0.72
C VAL A 102 0.44 6.12 -0.99
N PRO A 103 1.08 5.48 0.01
CA PRO A 103 1.66 4.15 -0.13
C PRO A 103 0.61 3.10 -0.49
N ALA A 104 0.75 2.45 -1.64
CA ALA A 104 -0.23 1.49 -2.14
C ALA A 104 0.34 0.09 -2.37
N VAL A 105 1.63 -0.02 -2.73
CA VAL A 105 2.29 -1.30 -3.00
C VAL A 105 3.62 -1.35 -2.28
N HIS A 106 3.88 -2.45 -1.59
CA HIS A 106 5.19 -2.75 -1.03
C HIS A 106 5.81 -3.92 -1.79
N ILE A 107 7.01 -3.71 -2.33
CA ILE A 107 7.78 -4.69 -3.07
C ILE A 107 9.05 -5.01 -2.27
N GLU A 108 9.20 -6.27 -1.90
CA GLU A 108 10.36 -6.83 -1.21
C GLU A 108 11.23 -7.60 -2.21
N LEU A 109 12.54 -7.33 -2.24
CA LEU A 109 13.47 -7.97 -3.15
C LEU A 109 14.35 -8.98 -2.40
N LYS A 110 14.50 -10.17 -2.96
CA LYS A 110 15.28 -11.27 -2.37
C LYS A 110 16.42 -11.69 -3.26
N THR A 111 17.53 -12.10 -2.66
CA THR A 111 18.70 -12.66 -3.38
C THR A 111 18.61 -14.17 -3.59
N LEU A 112 17.83 -14.86 -2.76
CA LEU A 112 17.70 -16.32 -2.75
C LEU A 112 16.34 -16.78 -3.29
N THR A 113 16.19 -18.09 -3.49
CA THR A 113 14.92 -18.73 -3.84
C THR A 113 13.83 -18.34 -2.84
N ILE A 114 12.70 -17.86 -3.36
CA ILE A 114 11.56 -17.46 -2.53
C ILE A 114 10.77 -18.70 -2.13
N SER A 115 10.59 -18.91 -0.83
CA SER A 115 9.51 -19.75 -0.33
C SER A 115 8.27 -18.86 -0.14
N PRO A 116 7.15 -19.11 -0.85
CA PRO A 116 5.91 -18.35 -0.71
C PRO A 116 5.46 -18.20 0.76
N ARG A 117 5.56 -19.29 1.53
CA ARG A 117 5.23 -19.28 2.96
C ARG A 117 6.15 -18.36 3.76
N ARG A 118 7.47 -18.39 3.52
CA ARG A 118 8.41 -17.49 4.21
C ARG A 118 8.21 -16.02 3.82
N ALA A 119 7.91 -15.77 2.56
CA ALA A 119 7.60 -14.43 2.06
C ALA A 119 6.37 -13.83 2.76
N MET A 120 5.29 -14.60 2.90
CA MET A 120 4.12 -14.18 3.69
C MET A 120 4.45 -14.03 5.18
N GLN A 121 5.13 -15.01 5.78
CA GLN A 121 5.47 -14.98 7.19
C GLN A 121 6.26 -13.71 7.54
N GLN A 122 7.23 -13.33 6.71
CA GLN A 122 8.00 -12.11 6.94
C GLN A 122 7.12 -10.86 6.93
N ILE A 123 6.13 -10.76 6.04
CA ILE A 123 5.17 -9.64 6.02
C ILE A 123 4.26 -9.67 7.25
N VAL A 124 3.81 -10.84 7.68
CA VAL A 124 3.02 -11.00 8.92
C VAL A 124 3.84 -10.57 10.14
N ASP A 125 5.10 -11.00 10.23
CA ASP A 125 6.02 -10.63 11.30
C ASP A 125 6.21 -9.11 11.34
N TYR A 126 6.41 -8.46 10.18
CA TYR A 126 6.48 -7.00 10.11
C TYR A 126 5.21 -6.32 10.61
N LYS A 127 4.03 -6.86 10.32
CA LYS A 127 2.76 -6.27 10.80
C LYS A 127 2.55 -6.44 12.30
N ASN A 128 3.19 -7.44 12.90
CA ASN A 128 3.09 -7.75 14.33
C ASN A 128 4.22 -7.11 15.16
N ASP A 129 5.30 -6.64 14.53
CA ASP A 129 6.42 -6.00 15.23
C ASP A 129 5.97 -4.72 15.97
N PRO A 130 6.18 -4.60 17.29
CA PRO A 130 5.93 -3.38 18.03
C PRO A 130 6.66 -2.18 17.42
N GLY A 131 5.89 -1.22 16.90
CA GLY A 131 6.44 -0.06 16.21
C GLY A 131 6.62 -0.27 14.71
N ASN A 132 5.93 -1.22 14.09
CA ASN A 132 5.88 -1.24 12.63
C ASN A 132 5.21 0.02 12.06
N GLY A 133 5.63 0.43 10.86
CA GLY A 133 5.03 1.59 10.19
C GLY A 133 3.59 1.36 9.73
N TYR A 134 3.15 0.11 9.54
CA TYR A 134 1.84 -0.20 8.93
C TYR A 134 0.63 0.17 9.78
N THR A 135 0.80 0.38 11.09
CA THR A 135 -0.33 0.64 12.01
C THR A 135 -0.45 2.09 12.45
N ARG A 136 0.60 2.90 12.28
CA ARG A 136 0.71 4.27 12.81
C ARG A 136 1.21 5.29 11.80
N THR A 137 1.36 4.91 10.55
CA THR A 137 1.83 5.79 9.47
C THR A 137 0.97 5.58 8.22
N LEU A 138 1.20 6.39 7.20
CA LEU A 138 0.60 6.25 5.88
C LEU A 138 0.83 4.87 5.23
N LEU A 139 1.75 4.04 5.73
CA LEU A 139 1.89 2.64 5.30
C LEU A 139 0.66 1.77 5.60
N CYS A 140 -0.28 2.21 6.44
CA CYS A 140 -1.55 1.50 6.63
C CYS A 140 -2.33 1.33 5.33
N PHE A 141 -2.09 2.19 4.33
CA PHE A 141 -2.75 2.15 3.03
C PHE A 141 -2.19 1.12 2.05
N ILE A 142 -1.14 0.36 2.40
CA ILE A 142 -0.63 -0.69 1.52
C ILE A 142 -1.74 -1.69 1.19
N GLN A 143 -1.97 -1.88 -0.12
CA GLN A 143 -3.01 -2.76 -0.66
C GLN A 143 -2.43 -4.08 -1.16
N LEU A 144 -1.22 -4.03 -1.72
CA LEU A 144 -0.56 -5.18 -2.33
C LEU A 144 0.85 -5.34 -1.78
N PHE A 145 1.20 -6.57 -1.47
CA PHE A 145 2.58 -6.99 -1.25
C PHE A 145 3.06 -7.77 -2.46
N ILE A 146 4.29 -7.49 -2.87
CA ILE A 146 4.97 -8.17 -3.98
C ILE A 146 6.32 -8.63 -3.46
N VAL A 147 6.68 -9.87 -3.74
CA VAL A 147 7.97 -10.44 -3.36
C VAL A 147 8.62 -11.03 -4.60
N SER A 148 9.85 -10.61 -4.89
CA SER A 148 10.56 -11.06 -6.08
C SER A 148 12.03 -11.34 -5.82
N ASN A 149 12.55 -12.40 -6.45
CA ASN A 149 13.98 -12.70 -6.50
C ASN A 149 14.52 -12.59 -7.92
N ARG A 150 13.88 -11.73 -8.73
CA ARG A 150 14.11 -11.52 -10.17
C ARG A 150 13.55 -12.62 -11.07
N SER A 151 13.70 -13.90 -10.72
CA SER A 151 13.21 -15.01 -11.55
C SER A 151 11.74 -15.36 -11.24
N ASP A 152 11.37 -15.28 -9.96
CA ASP A 152 10.04 -15.56 -9.48
C ASP A 152 9.46 -14.33 -8.78
N THR A 153 8.25 -13.94 -9.18
CA THR A 153 7.53 -12.81 -8.62
C THR A 153 6.16 -13.26 -8.15
N TRP A 154 5.89 -13.04 -6.88
CA TRP A 154 4.65 -13.40 -6.21
C TRP A 154 3.99 -12.14 -5.66
N TYR A 155 2.66 -12.11 -5.65
CA TYR A 155 1.93 -11.02 -5.03
C TYR A 155 0.72 -11.52 -4.24
N PHE A 156 0.30 -10.72 -3.27
CA PHE A 156 -0.89 -10.98 -2.46
C PHE A 156 -1.49 -9.67 -1.93
N ALA A 157 -2.79 -9.70 -1.64
CA ALA A 157 -3.49 -8.56 -1.06
C ALA A 157 -3.17 -8.42 0.44
N ASN A 158 -3.02 -7.19 0.91
CA ASN A 158 -2.94 -6.91 2.34
C ASN A 158 -4.29 -7.24 3.00
N ASN A 159 -4.26 -8.01 4.08
CA ASN A 159 -5.45 -8.44 4.81
C ASN A 159 -5.17 -8.50 6.32
N ASN A 160 -6.21 -8.65 7.14
CA ASN A 160 -6.05 -8.83 8.58
C ASN A 160 -5.27 -10.12 8.90
N PRO A 161 -4.42 -10.16 9.95
CA PRO A 161 -3.59 -11.33 10.27
C PRO A 161 -4.35 -12.64 10.42
N ARG A 162 -5.64 -12.58 10.81
CA ARG A 162 -6.53 -13.74 10.90
C ARG A 162 -6.77 -14.42 9.54
N HIS A 163 -6.64 -13.70 8.43
CA HIS A 163 -6.71 -14.27 7.08
C HIS A 163 -5.35 -14.76 6.56
N PHE A 164 -4.32 -14.68 7.39
CA PHE A 164 -2.99 -15.24 7.17
C PHE A 164 -2.69 -16.39 8.14
N SER A 165 -3.68 -16.91 8.87
CA SER A 165 -3.50 -18.01 9.82
C SER A 165 -3.27 -19.33 9.08
N PHE A 166 -2.02 -19.81 9.07
CA PHE A 166 -1.66 -21.08 8.44
C PHE A 166 -2.11 -22.26 9.31
N ASN A 167 -3.34 -22.75 9.14
CA ASN A 167 -3.68 -24.05 9.72
C ASN A 167 -2.99 -25.16 8.90
N ALA A 168 -2.57 -26.24 9.58
CA ALA A 168 -1.94 -27.39 8.91
C ALA A 168 -2.84 -28.01 7.82
N ASP A 169 -4.16 -27.78 7.93
CA ASP A 169 -5.19 -28.25 7.00
C ASP A 169 -5.51 -27.23 5.88
N GLU A 170 -5.00 -26.00 5.94
CA GLU A 170 -5.20 -25.01 4.88
C GLU A 170 -4.24 -25.25 3.71
N GLN A 171 -4.79 -25.86 2.64
CA GLN A 171 -4.05 -26.24 1.45
C GLN A 171 -3.70 -25.05 0.52
N PHE A 172 -4.28 -23.87 0.75
CA PHE A 172 -4.17 -22.72 -0.15
C PHE A 172 -3.62 -21.48 0.56
N LEU A 173 -2.40 -21.09 0.18
CA LEU A 173 -1.87 -19.79 0.54
C LEU A 173 -2.39 -18.74 -0.46
N PRO A 174 -2.85 -17.55 -0.01
CA PRO A 174 -3.34 -16.49 -0.90
C PRO A 174 -2.19 -15.74 -1.60
N LEU A 175 -1.16 -16.45 -2.10
CA LEU A 175 -0.16 -15.90 -3.01
C LEU A 175 -0.44 -16.30 -4.45
N TYR A 176 -0.21 -15.36 -5.35
CA TYR A 176 -0.46 -15.55 -6.76
C TYR A 176 0.78 -15.19 -7.58
N GLN A 177 0.94 -15.89 -8.70
CA GLN A 177 1.80 -15.48 -9.80
C GLN A 177 0.92 -14.91 -10.90
N PHE A 178 1.30 -13.74 -11.40
CA PHE A 178 0.60 -13.08 -12.49
C PHE A 178 0.69 -13.92 -13.76
N ALA A 179 -0.32 -13.79 -14.62
CA ALA A 179 -0.40 -14.54 -15.86
C ALA A 179 -0.93 -13.66 -16.99
N GLY A 180 -0.48 -13.95 -18.20
CA GLY A 180 -1.03 -13.36 -19.41
C GLY A 180 -2.45 -13.86 -19.71
N GLN A 181 -3.06 -13.33 -20.77
CA GLN A 181 -4.41 -13.73 -21.21
C GLN A 181 -4.50 -15.21 -21.62
N ASP A 182 -3.38 -15.79 -22.02
CA ASP A 182 -3.23 -17.22 -22.36
C ASP A 182 -2.96 -18.11 -21.12
N ASN A 183 -3.08 -17.54 -19.92
CA ASN A 183 -2.78 -18.16 -18.62
C ASN A 183 -1.31 -18.59 -18.43
N ARG A 184 -0.39 -18.17 -19.31
CA ARG A 184 1.04 -18.40 -19.08
C ARG A 184 1.55 -17.47 -17.99
N LYS A 185 2.29 -18.04 -17.04
CA LYS A 185 2.83 -17.30 -15.90
C LYS A 185 3.90 -16.30 -16.35
N ILE A 186 3.82 -15.09 -15.79
CA ILE A 186 4.81 -14.03 -15.94
C ILE A 186 5.53 -13.93 -14.60
N THR A 187 6.63 -14.67 -14.45
CA THR A 187 7.35 -14.82 -13.17
C THR A 187 8.54 -13.86 -13.06
N HIS A 188 9.21 -13.59 -14.17
CA HIS A 188 10.36 -12.69 -14.21
C HIS A 188 9.97 -11.25 -13.85
N LEU A 189 10.75 -10.63 -12.97
CA LEU A 189 10.47 -9.29 -12.43
C LEU A 189 10.35 -8.23 -13.52
N ASP A 190 11.22 -8.28 -14.53
CA ASP A 190 11.25 -7.28 -15.60
C ASP A 190 9.94 -7.32 -16.41
N SER A 191 9.52 -8.51 -16.86
CA SER A 191 8.24 -8.69 -17.57
C SER A 191 7.01 -8.42 -16.69
N PHE A 192 7.09 -8.77 -15.40
CA PHE A 192 6.03 -8.45 -14.44
C PHE A 192 5.90 -6.93 -14.25
N ALA A 193 7.01 -6.20 -14.18
CA ALA A 193 7.02 -4.75 -14.03
C ALA A 193 6.45 -4.04 -15.27
N GLU A 194 6.82 -4.49 -16.47
CA GLU A 194 6.30 -3.95 -17.74
C GLU A 194 4.79 -4.17 -17.91
N THR A 195 4.25 -5.23 -17.32
CA THR A 195 2.84 -5.62 -17.49
C THR A 195 1.98 -5.21 -16.30
N PHE A 196 2.20 -5.82 -15.14
CA PHE A 196 1.38 -5.63 -13.94
C PHE A 196 1.62 -4.27 -13.27
N LEU A 197 2.87 -3.81 -13.20
CA LEU A 197 3.22 -2.52 -12.57
C LEU A 197 3.08 -1.32 -13.50
N ALA A 198 2.67 -1.53 -14.76
CA ALA A 198 2.29 -0.43 -15.64
C ALA A 198 1.20 0.42 -14.98
N LYS A 199 1.37 1.76 -14.99
CA LYS A 199 0.53 2.72 -14.24
C LYS A 199 -0.97 2.44 -14.33
N CYS A 200 -1.47 2.26 -15.56
CA CYS A 200 -2.88 1.98 -15.80
C CYS A 200 -3.31 0.62 -15.24
N THR A 201 -2.53 -0.44 -15.49
CA THR A 201 -2.81 -1.80 -15.03
C THR A 201 -2.85 -1.85 -13.50
N LEU A 202 -1.82 -1.33 -12.84
CA LEU A 202 -1.74 -1.28 -11.38
C LEU A 202 -2.87 -0.43 -10.78
N GLY A 203 -3.11 0.75 -11.36
CA GLY A 203 -4.20 1.63 -10.95
C GLY A 203 -5.57 0.95 -11.07
N GLN A 204 -5.79 0.16 -12.13
CA GLN A 204 -7.02 -0.60 -12.34
C GLN A 204 -7.14 -1.75 -11.35
N MET A 205 -6.06 -2.49 -11.10
CA MET A 205 -6.02 -3.57 -10.12
C MET A 205 -6.49 -3.07 -8.76
N ILE A 206 -5.88 -2.00 -8.25
CA ILE A 206 -6.19 -1.44 -6.93
C ILE A 206 -7.60 -0.85 -6.86
N SER A 207 -8.05 -0.17 -7.93
CA SER A 207 -9.31 0.58 -7.91
C SER A 207 -10.54 -0.27 -8.26
N ARG A 208 -10.39 -1.31 -9.09
CA ARG A 208 -11.52 -2.08 -9.67
C ARG A 208 -11.51 -3.57 -9.38
N TYR A 209 -10.33 -4.19 -9.25
CA TYR A 209 -10.21 -5.65 -9.11
C TYR A 209 -9.86 -6.12 -7.70
N MET A 210 -9.74 -5.20 -6.74
CA MET A 210 -9.66 -5.53 -5.33
C MET A 210 -11.04 -5.35 -4.68
N VAL A 211 -11.56 -6.44 -4.11
CA VAL A 211 -12.87 -6.47 -3.44
C VAL A 211 -12.67 -6.42 -1.94
N LEU A 212 -13.37 -5.50 -1.28
CA LEU A 212 -13.41 -5.41 0.18
C LEU A 212 -14.64 -6.17 0.67
N VAL A 213 -14.43 -7.16 1.54
CA VAL A 213 -15.51 -7.93 2.16
C VAL A 213 -15.57 -7.52 3.63
N ALA A 214 -16.65 -6.86 4.01
CA ALA A 214 -16.95 -6.60 5.41
C ALA A 214 -17.47 -7.91 6.04
N SER A 215 -16.80 -8.38 7.07
CA SER A 215 -17.18 -9.55 7.88
C SER A 215 -17.81 -9.11 9.18
#